data_AF-A0A2E7QPL6-F1
#
_entry.id   AF-A0A2E7QPL6-F1
#
_cell.length_a   1.000
_cell.length_b   1.000
_cell.length_c   1.000
_cell.angle_alpha   90.00
_cell.angle_beta   90.00
_cell.angle_gamma   90.00
#
_symmetry.space_group_name_H-M   'P 1'
#
loop_
_entity.id
_entity.type
_entity.pdbx_description
1 polymer ?
#
loop_
_entity_poly.entity_id
_entity_poly.type
_entity_poly.pdbx_seq_one_letter_code
_entity_poly.pdbx_strand_id
1 'polypeptide(L)'
;MSAESRATFFRQSGWLALATAVGGAASYAVHFFAQKMPEADYGVFTTLLQALNLVAIPAIGLQTVFAQQAAAAYSKAEEQQLAATVRVVTRGLVGLWLLAMVALFAFRTEVTVAFKIHDVRALALAAGAGLFALWMPMAYGLLQ
;
A
#
# COMPACT_ATOMS: atom_id res chain seq x y z
N MET A 1 10.10 -22.81 -26.57
CA MET A 1 8.95 -22.12 -25.94
C MET A 1 7.72 -22.38 -26.81
N SER A 2 6.68 -23.03 -26.27
CA SER A 2 5.41 -23.28 -26.97
C SER A 2 4.64 -21.98 -27.23
N ALA A 3 3.73 -21.96 -28.20
CA ALA A 3 2.88 -20.78 -28.49
C ALA A 3 2.06 -20.34 -27.27
N GLU A 4 1.64 -21.29 -26.43
CA GLU A 4 0.93 -21.09 -25.17
C GLU A 4 1.76 -20.29 -24.13
N SER A 5 3.07 -20.53 -24.09
CA SER A 5 4.01 -19.76 -23.26
C SER A 5 4.14 -18.30 -23.75
N ARG A 6 4.11 -18.05 -25.06
CA ARG A 6 4.17 -16.69 -25.62
C ARG A 6 2.90 -15.89 -25.36
N ALA A 7 1.72 -16.51 -25.53
CA ALA A 7 0.44 -15.86 -25.28
C ALA A 7 0.26 -15.51 -23.79
N THR A 8 0.64 -16.43 -22.89
CA THR A 8 0.58 -16.21 -21.44
C THR A 8 1.52 -15.07 -21.02
N PHE A 9 2.75 -15.07 -21.54
CA PHE A 9 3.72 -14.01 -21.31
C PHE A 9 3.22 -12.64 -21.80
N PHE A 10 2.68 -12.58 -23.02
CA PHE A 10 2.16 -11.32 -23.58
C PHE A 10 1.01 -10.76 -22.75
N ARG A 11 0.11 -11.62 -22.26
CA ARG A 11 -0.99 -11.21 -21.39
C ARG A 11 -0.50 -10.69 -20.04
N GLN A 12 0.44 -11.39 -19.39
CA GLN A 12 0.99 -10.96 -18.10
C GLN A 12 1.75 -9.64 -18.20
N SER A 13 2.64 -9.52 -19.20
CA SER A 13 3.40 -8.30 -19.45
C SER A 13 2.50 -7.13 -19.84
N GLY A 14 1.45 -7.40 -20.63
CA GLY A 14 0.44 -6.40 -20.98
C GLY A 14 -0.32 -5.87 -19.76
N TRP A 15 -0.75 -6.76 -18.85
CA TRP A 15 -1.39 -6.34 -17.59
C TRP A 15 -0.45 -5.54 -16.69
N LEU A 16 0.82 -5.95 -16.57
CA LEU A 16 1.81 -5.24 -15.78
C LEU A 16 2.09 -3.83 -16.34
N ALA A 17 2.25 -3.72 -17.67
CA ALA A 17 2.47 -2.45 -18.34
C ALA A 17 1.27 -1.51 -18.16
N LEU A 18 0.05 -2.01 -18.32
CA LEU A 18 -1.17 -1.23 -18.12
C LEU A 18 -1.30 -0.75 -16.67
N ALA A 19 -1.12 -1.65 -15.70
CA ALA A 19 -1.18 -1.30 -14.28
C ALA A 19 -0.15 -0.22 -13.90
N THR A 20 1.06 -0.33 -14.44
CA THR A 20 2.14 0.66 -14.20
C THR A 20 1.82 2.01 -14.83
N ALA A 21 1.31 2.02 -16.08
CA ALA A 21 0.92 3.25 -16.76
C ALA A 21 -0.22 3.97 -16.02
N VAL A 22 -1.24 3.22 -15.57
CA VAL A 22 -2.35 3.77 -14.78
C VAL A 22 -1.85 4.29 -13.44
N GLY A 23 -0.97 3.56 -12.75
CA GLY A 23 -0.35 4.02 -11.50
C GLY A 23 0.46 5.30 -11.66
N GLY A 24 1.26 5.40 -12.72
CA GLY A 24 2.03 6.60 -13.05
C GLY A 24 1.12 7.80 -13.39
N ALA A 25 0.09 7.57 -14.21
CA ALA A 25 -0.90 8.60 -14.54
C ALA A 25 -1.64 9.11 -13.30
N ALA A 26 -2.08 8.20 -12.41
CA ALA A 26 -2.71 8.57 -11.15
C ALA A 26 -1.76 9.38 -10.24
N SER A 27 -0.50 8.97 -10.14
CA SER A 27 0.52 9.68 -9.35
C SER A 27 0.78 11.10 -9.89
N TYR A 28 0.82 11.25 -11.21
CA TYR A 28 0.94 12.56 -11.84
C TYR A 28 -0.31 13.40 -11.63
N ALA A 29 -1.50 12.80 -11.77
CA ALA A 29 -2.78 13.49 -11.66
C ALA A 29 -2.96 14.23 -10.32
N VAL A 30 -2.41 13.69 -9.23
CA VAL A 30 -2.42 14.34 -7.89
C VAL A 30 -1.89 15.78 -7.95
N HIS A 31 -0.89 16.07 -8.80
CA HIS A 31 -0.30 17.41 -8.90
C HIS A 31 -1.30 18.45 -9.43
N PHE A 32 -2.17 18.07 -10.37
CA PHE A 32 -3.22 18.97 -10.88
C PHE A 32 -4.26 19.32 -9.83
N PHE A 33 -4.56 18.39 -8.92
CA PHE A 33 -5.47 18.63 -7.81
C PHE A 33 -4.80 19.47 -6.72
N ALA A 34 -3.56 19.16 -6.38
CA ALA A 34 -2.77 19.88 -5.38
C ALA A 34 -2.59 21.37 -5.75
N GLN A 35 -2.35 21.69 -7.03
CA GLN A 35 -2.21 23.07 -7.50
C GLN A 35 -3.49 23.91 -7.35
N LYS A 36 -4.66 23.27 -7.25
CA LYS A 36 -5.96 23.95 -7.14
C LYS A 36 -6.48 23.99 -5.70
N MET A 37 -5.75 23.44 -4.74
CA MET A 37 -6.16 23.43 -3.34
C MET A 37 -5.91 24.79 -2.66
N PRO A 38 -6.82 25.24 -1.78
CA PRO A 38 -6.52 26.32 -0.84
C PRO A 38 -5.30 25.97 0.02
N GLU A 39 -4.50 26.97 0.42
CA GLU A 39 -3.26 26.74 1.20
C GLU A 39 -3.49 25.94 2.49
N ALA A 40 -4.62 26.17 3.17
CA ALA A 40 -4.99 25.45 4.38
C ALA A 40 -5.20 23.95 4.14
N ASP A 41 -5.85 23.58 3.03
CA ASP A 41 -6.13 22.19 2.66
C ASP A 41 -4.87 21.49 2.14
N TYR A 42 -4.01 22.22 1.43
CA TYR A 42 -2.71 21.71 0.99
C TYR A 42 -1.79 21.37 2.17
N GLY A 43 -1.80 22.20 3.23
CA GLY A 43 -1.07 21.91 4.47
C GLY A 43 -1.55 20.63 5.16
N VAL A 44 -2.87 20.40 5.20
CA VAL A 44 -3.45 19.16 5.73
C VAL A 44 -3.07 17.95 4.85
N PHE A 45 -3.18 18.09 3.53
CA PHE A 45 -2.82 17.03 2.58
C PHE A 45 -1.37 16.58 2.74
N THR A 46 -0.42 17.51 2.78
CA THR A 46 1.01 17.19 2.92
C THR A 46 1.34 16.55 4.26
N THR A 47 0.68 16.98 5.33
CA THR A 47 0.81 16.41 6.67
C THR A 47 0.32 14.96 6.71
N LEU A 48 -0.87 14.69 6.14
CA LEU A 48 -1.42 13.34 6.06
C LEU A 48 -0.56 12.42 5.17
N LEU A 49 -0.02 12.95 4.07
CA LEU A 49 0.90 12.22 3.20
C LEU A 49 2.22 11.86 3.91
N GLN A 50 2.77 12.76 4.72
CA GLN A 50 3.94 12.45 5.55
C GLN A 50 3.65 11.38 6.61
N ALA A 51 2.50 11.47 7.29
CA ALA A 51 2.09 10.44 8.24
C ALA A 51 1.96 9.07 7.55
N LEU A 52 1.38 9.03 6.35
CA LEU A 52 1.29 7.82 5.53
C LEU A 52 2.67 7.26 5.17
N ASN A 53 3.61 8.11 4.77
CA ASN A 53 4.98 7.69 4.45
C ASN A 53 5.68 7.06 5.66
N LEU A 54 5.49 7.60 6.87
CA LEU A 54 6.06 7.02 8.09
C LEU A 54 5.51 5.61 8.37
N VAL A 55 4.21 5.40 8.15
CA VAL A 55 3.57 4.08 8.28
C VAL A 55 4.09 3.09 7.24
N ALA A 56 4.49 3.57 6.06
CA ALA A 56 5.02 2.71 5.00
C ALA A 56 6.45 2.21 5.23
N ILE A 57 7.27 2.90 6.03
CA ILE A 57 8.69 2.55 6.25
C ILE A 57 8.88 1.10 6.73
N PRO A 58 8.19 0.64 7.79
CA PRO A 58 8.36 -0.74 8.27
C PRO A 58 7.93 -1.78 7.23
N ALA A 59 6.97 -1.45 6.36
CA ALA A 59 6.48 -2.36 5.34
C ALA A 59 7.54 -2.65 4.26
N ILE A 60 8.51 -1.75 4.04
CA ILE A 60 9.62 -1.98 3.11
C ILE A 60 10.46 -3.20 3.54
N GLY A 61 10.65 -3.40 4.86
CA GLY A 61 11.36 -4.58 5.37
C GLY A 61 10.68 -5.90 5.00
N LEU A 62 9.35 -5.90 4.91
CA LEU A 62 8.58 -7.08 4.50
C LEU A 62 8.83 -7.44 3.03
N GLN A 63 9.02 -6.45 2.16
CA GLN A 63 9.28 -6.69 0.73
C GLN A 63 10.51 -7.57 0.53
N THR A 64 11.63 -7.24 1.17
CA THR A 64 12.87 -8.03 1.08
C THR A 64 12.70 -9.45 1.60
N VAL A 65 11.99 -9.61 2.73
CA VAL A 65 11.74 -10.93 3.32
C VAL A 65 10.88 -11.80 2.40
N PHE A 66 9.82 -11.25 1.81
CA PHE A 66 8.97 -12.00 0.89
C PHE A 66 9.67 -12.32 -0.44
N ALA A 67 10.49 -11.41 -0.96
CA ALA A 67 11.31 -11.68 -2.15
C ALA A 67 12.26 -12.86 -1.92
N GLN A 68 12.92 -12.92 -0.76
CA GLN A 68 13.79 -14.05 -0.41
C GLN A 68 13.00 -15.36 -0.26
N GLN A 69 11.85 -15.33 0.40
CA GLN A 69 11.02 -16.55 0.56
C GLN A 69 10.41 -17.02 -0.76
N ALA A 70 10.00 -16.10 -1.64
CA ALA A 70 9.51 -16.41 -2.97
C ALA A 70 10.61 -17.04 -3.84
N ALA A 71 11.81 -16.45 -3.85
CA ALA A 71 12.95 -16.98 -4.58
C ALA A 71 13.41 -18.36 -4.07
N ALA A 72 13.25 -18.66 -2.78
CA ALA A 72 13.65 -19.92 -2.17
C ALA A 72 12.60 -21.05 -2.28
N ALA A 73 11.38 -20.76 -2.74
CA ALA A 73 10.30 -21.75 -2.79
C ALA A 73 10.38 -22.64 -4.04
N TYR A 74 11.22 -23.69 -3.99
CA TYR A 74 11.40 -24.63 -5.10
C TYR A 74 10.56 -25.91 -4.97
N SER A 75 10.08 -26.21 -3.77
CA SER A 75 9.24 -27.37 -3.46
C SER A 75 7.81 -26.95 -3.09
N LYS A 76 6.86 -27.89 -3.25
CA LYS A 76 5.47 -27.68 -2.82
C LYS A 76 5.35 -27.39 -1.31
N ALA A 77 6.26 -27.91 -0.50
CA ALA A 77 6.25 -27.67 0.95
C ALA A 77 6.64 -26.21 1.27
N GLU A 78 7.65 -25.68 0.60
CA GLU A 78 8.08 -24.29 0.74
C GLU A 78 7.04 -23.31 0.19
N GLU A 79 6.37 -23.66 -0.92
CA GLU A 79 5.26 -22.87 -1.47
C GLU A 79 4.07 -22.78 -0.48
N GLN A 80 3.72 -23.89 0.17
CA GLN A 80 2.70 -23.90 1.22
C GLN A 80 3.11 -23.08 2.44
N GLN A 81 4.38 -23.15 2.83
CA GLN A 81 4.93 -22.37 3.93
C GLN A 81 4.89 -20.87 3.60
N LEU A 82 5.28 -20.47 2.39
CA LEU A 82 5.18 -19.09 1.91
C LEU A 82 3.72 -18.61 1.95
N ALA A 83 2.77 -19.40 1.44
CA ALA A 83 1.35 -19.06 1.47
C ALA A 83 0.82 -18.91 2.91
N ALA A 84 1.28 -19.73 3.85
CA ALA A 84 0.95 -19.60 5.26
C ALA A 84 1.52 -18.30 5.86
N THR A 85 2.80 -17.99 5.60
CA THR A 85 3.45 -16.74 6.04
C THR A 85 2.69 -15.53 5.52
N VAL A 86 2.38 -15.48 4.22
CA VAL A 86 1.60 -14.39 3.61
C VAL A 86 0.26 -14.21 4.33
N ARG A 87 -0.48 -15.29 4.58
CA ARG A 87 -1.78 -15.20 5.27
C ARG A 87 -1.66 -14.68 6.70
N VAL A 88 -0.67 -15.16 7.45
CA VAL A 88 -0.45 -14.72 8.84
C VAL A 88 -0.04 -13.25 8.89
N VAL A 89 0.93 -12.84 8.07
CA VAL A 89 1.39 -11.45 8.01
C VAL A 89 0.27 -10.53 7.53
N THR A 90 -0.48 -10.92 6.50
CA THR A 90 -1.63 -10.14 6.02
C THR A 90 -2.67 -9.94 7.12
N ARG A 91 -3.02 -11.00 7.85
CA ARG A 91 -3.95 -10.91 9.00
C ARG A 91 -3.40 -10.03 10.11
N GLY A 92 -2.10 -10.13 10.40
CA GLY A 92 -1.42 -9.28 11.37
C GLY A 92 -1.45 -7.80 10.99
N LEU A 93 -1.15 -7.48 9.74
CA LEU A 93 -1.21 -6.11 9.21
C LEU A 93 -2.63 -5.55 9.24
N VAL A 94 -3.63 -6.33 8.84
CA VAL A 94 -5.05 -5.93 8.93
C VAL A 94 -5.45 -5.73 10.39
N GLY A 95 -5.04 -6.62 11.29
CA GLY A 95 -5.31 -6.48 12.73
C GLY A 95 -4.68 -5.22 13.32
N LEU A 96 -3.41 -4.96 13.01
CA LEU A 96 -2.72 -3.73 13.42
C LEU A 96 -3.41 -2.48 12.86
N TRP A 97 -3.80 -2.52 11.58
CA TRP A 97 -4.50 -1.42 10.95
C TRP A 97 -5.88 -1.17 11.59
N LEU A 98 -6.63 -2.23 11.91
CA LEU A 98 -7.91 -2.12 12.63
C LEU A 98 -7.70 -1.53 14.04
N LEU A 99 -6.65 -1.93 14.75
CA LEU A 99 -6.29 -1.32 16.05
C LEU A 99 -5.96 0.15 15.90
N ALA A 100 -5.18 0.52 14.88
CA ALA A 100 -4.87 1.91 14.57
C ALA A 100 -6.14 2.72 14.23
N MET A 101 -7.09 2.12 13.50
CA MET A 101 -8.39 2.73 13.21
C MET A 101 -9.23 2.95 14.47
N VAL A 102 -9.27 1.98 15.38
CA VAL A 102 -9.95 2.12 16.67
C VAL A 102 -9.32 3.24 17.49
N ALA A 103 -7.99 3.29 17.56
CA ALA A 103 -7.27 4.37 18.24
C ALA A 103 -7.55 5.74 17.59
N LEU A 104 -7.47 5.84 16.27
CA LEU A 104 -7.76 7.07 15.52
C LEU A 104 -9.21 7.54 15.73
N PHE A 105 -10.17 6.62 15.83
CA PHE A 105 -11.55 6.95 16.12
C PHE A 105 -11.76 7.41 17.57
N ALA A 106 -11.07 6.78 18.53
CA ALA A 106 -11.12 7.13 19.95
C ALA A 106 -10.50 8.51 20.21
N PHE A 107 -9.37 8.81 19.58
CA PHE A 107 -8.61 10.06 19.73
C PHE A 107 -8.87 11.06 18.58
N ARG A 108 -9.99 10.93 17.86
CA ARG A 108 -10.24 11.71 16.65
C ARG A 108 -10.18 13.21 16.89
N THR A 109 -10.68 13.67 18.04
CA THR A 109 -10.74 15.10 18.36
C THR A 109 -9.33 15.65 18.57
N GLU A 110 -8.52 14.95 19.37
CA GLU A 110 -7.12 15.29 19.65
C GLU A 110 -6.29 15.26 18.37
N VAL A 111 -6.48 14.25 17.52
CA VAL A 111 -5.80 14.12 16.22
C VAL A 111 -6.21 15.28 15.29
N THR A 112 -7.51 15.60 15.18
CA THR A 112 -7.95 16.72 14.32
C THR A 112 -7.40 18.07 14.78
N VAL A 113 -7.28 18.30 16.09
CA VAL A 113 -6.68 19.52 16.64
C VAL A 113 -5.17 19.55 16.42
N ALA A 114 -4.47 18.46 16.74
CA ALA A 114 -3.01 18.36 16.63
C ALA A 114 -2.53 18.53 15.18
N PHE A 115 -3.25 17.93 14.22
CA PHE A 115 -2.90 17.99 12.81
C PHE A 115 -3.67 19.08 12.03
N LYS A 116 -4.44 19.94 12.71
CA LYS A 116 -5.25 21.02 12.13
C LYS A 116 -6.15 20.55 10.98
N ILE A 117 -6.74 19.37 11.14
CA ILE A 117 -7.59 18.72 10.14
C ILE A 117 -9.00 19.25 10.31
N HIS A 118 -9.47 20.01 9.32
CA HIS A 118 -10.81 20.61 9.32
C HIS A 118 -11.90 19.62 8.85
N ASP A 119 -11.55 18.63 8.02
CA ASP A 119 -12.48 17.65 7.47
C ASP A 119 -12.12 16.22 7.90
N VAL A 120 -13.03 15.58 8.64
CA VAL A 120 -12.91 14.17 9.10
C VAL A 120 -12.85 13.18 7.93
N ARG A 121 -13.35 13.54 6.75
CA ARG A 121 -13.26 12.70 5.54
C ARG A 121 -11.82 12.55 5.08
N ALA A 122 -10.98 13.56 5.29
CA ALA A 122 -9.55 13.48 4.95
C ALA A 122 -8.84 12.40 5.80
N LEU A 123 -9.21 12.26 7.08
CA LEU A 123 -8.74 11.20 7.96
C LEU A 123 -9.17 9.81 7.46
N ALA A 124 -10.43 9.65 7.05
CA ALA A 124 -10.93 8.39 6.52
C ALA A 124 -10.22 7.99 5.21
N LEU A 125 -9.97 8.96 4.32
CA LEU A 125 -9.23 8.75 3.08
C LEU A 125 -7.77 8.37 3.36
N ALA A 126 -7.09 9.07 4.27
CA ALA A 126 -5.72 8.77 4.66
C ALA A 126 -5.62 7.38 5.32
N ALA A 127 -6.58 6.99 6.14
CA ALA A 127 -6.65 5.67 6.73
C ALA A 127 -6.81 4.56 5.67
N GLY A 128 -7.71 4.76 4.69
CA GLY A 128 -7.88 3.83 3.58
C GLY A 128 -6.61 3.71 2.73
N ALA A 129 -5.95 4.83 2.43
CA ALA A 129 -4.66 4.85 1.75
C ALA A 129 -3.57 4.13 2.57
N GLY A 130 -3.61 4.25 3.91
CA GLY A 130 -2.76 3.53 4.86
C GLY A 130 -2.79 2.02 4.70
N LEU A 131 -3.98 1.44 4.52
CA LEU A 131 -4.11 0.00 4.31
C LEU A 131 -3.43 -0.43 3.00
N PHE A 132 -3.65 0.31 1.92
CA PHE A 132 -2.99 0.05 0.64
C PHE A 132 -1.47 0.18 0.74
N ALA A 133 -0.97 1.22 1.40
CA ALA A 133 0.46 1.44 1.60
C ALA A 133 1.13 0.30 2.39
N LEU A 134 0.41 -0.32 3.33
CA LEU A 134 0.91 -1.47 4.10
C LEU A 134 0.93 -2.78 3.28
N TRP A 135 0.01 -2.97 2.34
CA TRP A 135 -0.08 -4.19 1.55
C TRP A 135 0.85 -4.22 0.33
N MET A 136 1.10 -3.07 -0.30
CA MET A 136 1.85 -3.00 -1.55
C MET A 136 3.27 -3.60 -1.47
N PRO A 137 4.09 -3.32 -0.43
CA PRO A 137 5.44 -3.87 -0.32
C PRO A 137 5.47 -5.40 -0.26
N MET A 138 4.48 -6.02 0.39
CA MET A 138 4.34 -7.48 0.42
C MET A 138 4.01 -8.04 -0.97
N ALA A 139 3.08 -7.40 -1.69
CA ALA A 139 2.73 -7.81 -3.06
C ALA A 139 3.94 -7.70 -4.00
N TYR A 140 4.72 -6.63 -3.88
CA TYR A 140 5.96 -6.48 -4.66
C TYR A 140 7.00 -7.53 -4.32
N GLY A 141 7.18 -7.86 -3.04
CA GLY A 141 8.11 -8.92 -2.63
C GLY A 141 7.75 -10.29 -3.21
N LEU A 142 6.46 -10.63 -3.28
CA LEU A 142 6.00 -11.91 -3.84
C LEU A 142 6.12 -12.02 -5.36
N LEU A 143 6.20 -10.89 -6.06
CA LEU A 143 6.27 -10.81 -7.52
C LEU A 143 7.72 -10.71 -8.06
N GLN A 144 8.71 -10.56 -7.17
CA GLN A 144 10.13 -10.53 -7.49
C GLN A 144 10.70 -11.93 -7.66
#